data_AF-A0A357EHR8-F1
#
_entry.id   AF-A0A357EHR8-F1
#
_cell.length_a   1.000
_cell.length_b   1.000
_cell.length_c   1.000
_cell.angle_alpha   90.00
_cell.angle_beta   90.00
_cell.angle_gamma   90.00
#
_symmetry.space_group_name_H-M   'P 1'
#
loop_
_entity.id
_entity.type
_entity.pdbx_description
1 polymer ?
#
loop_
_entity_poly.entity_id
_entity_poly.type
_entity_poly.pdbx_seq_one_letter_code
_entity_poly.pdbx_strand_id
1 'polypeptide(L)' 'MEKIFGSDQPMKLVLCDCGGLRLSSGPLTIHFTREEFQMFAAAVGRLASIVAQPCLDQALNGTRSKLSEVCH' A
#
# COMPACT_ATOMS: atom_id res chain seq x y z
N MET A 1 -26.02 12.15 -11.83
CA MET A 1 -25.34 13.25 -11.09
C MET A 1 -24.14 12.64 -10.39
N GLU A 2 -23.05 12.48 -11.11
CA GLU A 2 -21.79 11.98 -10.54
C GLU A 2 -21.13 13.17 -9.83
N LYS A 3 -21.21 13.20 -8.50
CA LYS A 3 -20.40 14.13 -7.72
C LYS A 3 -18.97 13.64 -7.80
N ILE A 4 -18.25 14.16 -8.79
CA ILE A 4 -16.79 14.12 -8.85
C ILE A 4 -16.32 14.71 -7.52
N PHE A 5 -15.73 13.89 -6.66
CA PHE A 5 -15.10 14.34 -5.41
C PHE A 5 -13.84 15.13 -5.78
N GLY A 6 -14.06 16.33 -6.31
CA GLY A 6 -13.04 17.31 -6.67
C GLY A 6 -12.49 17.96 -5.41
N SER A 7 -11.66 17.22 -4.68
CA SER A 7 -10.50 17.79 -4.01
C SER A 7 -9.60 16.61 -3.65
N ASP A 8 -8.50 16.47 -4.38
CA ASP A 8 -7.39 15.58 -4.02
C ASP A 8 -6.69 16.19 -2.79
N GLN A 9 -7.42 16.26 -1.68
CA GLN A 9 -6.86 16.76 -0.43
C GLN A 9 -5.82 15.73 0.02
N PRO A 10 -4.58 16.16 0.23
CA PRO A 10 -3.53 15.24 0.65
C PRO A 10 -3.96 14.57 1.95
N MET A 11 -3.82 13.25 1.97
CA MET A 11 -4.12 12.46 3.15
C MET A 11 -3.28 12.97 4.32
N LYS A 12 -3.94 13.39 5.41
CA LYS A 12 -3.28 13.98 6.57
C LYS A 12 -3.32 13.00 7.73
N LEU A 13 -2.15 12.71 8.30
CA LEU A 13 -2.01 11.94 9.53
C LEU A 13 -1.56 12.87 10.66
N VAL A 14 -2.28 12.87 11.78
CA VAL A 14 -2.04 13.78 12.92
C VAL A 14 -2.06 12.99 14.22
N LEU A 15 -1.10 13.27 15.11
CA LEU A 15 -1.14 12.79 16.50
C LEU A 15 -2.03 13.73 17.32
N CYS A 16 -3.03 13.17 18.02
CA CYS A 16 -3.94 13.92 18.86
C CYS A 16 -3.35 14.11 20.27
N ASP A 17 -3.79 15.15 20.98
CA ASP A 17 -3.38 15.42 22.37
C ASP A 17 -3.83 14.33 23.35
N CYS A 18 -4.87 13.55 23.00
CA CYS A 18 -5.28 12.35 23.74
C CYS A 18 -4.34 11.15 23.56
N GLY A 19 -3.28 11.28 22.76
CA GLY A 19 -2.31 10.22 22.45
C GLY A 19 -2.76 9.23 21.38
N GLY A 20 -3.95 9.41 20.79
CA GLY A 20 -4.45 8.70 19.62
C GLY A 20 -4.03 9.35 18.30
N LEU A 21 -4.47 8.79 17.16
CA LEU A 21 -4.13 9.32 15.83
C LEU A 21 -5.36 9.58 14.97
N ARG A 22 -5.28 10.62 14.16
CA ARG A 22 -6.32 11.02 13.21
C ARG A 22 -5.80 10.93 11.79
N LEU A 23 -6.50 10.16 10.97
CA LEU A 23 -6.27 10.05 9.53
C LEU A 23 -7.43 10.74 8.80
N SER A 24 -7.13 11.76 8.00
CA SER A 24 -8.13 12.50 7.22
C SER A 24 -7.83 12.39 5.72
N SER A 25 -8.86 12.11 4.93
CA SER A 25 -8.81 12.11 3.46
C SER A 25 -10.15 12.64 2.92
N GLY A 26 -10.14 13.87 2.44
CA GLY A 26 -11.36 14.58 2.03
C GLY A 26 -12.41 14.60 3.16
N PRO A 27 -13.65 14.13 2.92
CA PRO A 27 -14.71 14.12 3.94
C PRO A 27 -14.55 13.00 4.98
N LEU A 28 -13.65 12.03 4.75
CA LEU A 28 -13.44 10.92 5.66
C LEU A 28 -12.40 11.30 6.72
N THR A 29 -12.75 11.11 7.98
CA THR A 29 -11.81 11.20 9.11
C THR A 29 -11.97 9.98 9.98
N ILE A 30 -10.88 9.25 10.20
CA ILE A 30 -10.81 8.10 11.10
C ILE A 30 -9.97 8.52 12.30
N HIS A 31 -10.50 8.27 13.49
CA HIS A 31 -9.78 8.50 14.74
C HIS A 31 -9.48 7.14 15.38
N PHE A 32 -8.21 6.87 15.60
CA PHE A 32 -7.72 5.65 16.19
C PHE A 32 -7.33 5.88 17.66
N THR A 33 -7.61 4.89 18.50
CA THR A 33 -6.84 4.72 19.73
C THR A 33 -5.37 4.42 19.40
N ARG A 34 -4.50 4.44 20.42
CA ARG A 34 -3.10 4.10 20.24
C ARG A 34 -2.94 2.66 19.74
N GLU A 35 -3.67 1.73 20.36
CA GLU A 35 -3.61 0.30 20.05
C GLU A 35 -4.15 0.01 18.64
N GLU A 36 -5.27 0.64 18.26
CA GLU A 36 -5.84 0.53 16.92
C GLU A 36 -4.88 1.04 15.85
N PHE A 37 -4.23 2.18 16.09
CA PHE A 37 -3.27 2.73 15.16
C PHE A 37 -2.05 1.82 14.97
N GLN A 38 -1.52 1.24 16.05
CA GLN A 38 -0.39 0.31 15.97
C GLN A 38 -0.73 -0.92 15.12
N MET A 39 -1.92 -1.50 15.31
CA MET A 39 -2.40 -2.62 14.49
C MET A 39 -2.56 -2.23 13.02
N PHE A 40 -3.14 -1.06 12.75
CA PHE A 40 -3.31 -0.52 11.40
C PHE A 40 -1.95 -0.30 10.71
N ALA A 41 -1.01 0.37 11.36
CA ALA A 41 0.31 0.64 10.81
C ALA A 41 1.09 -0.64 10.51
N ALA A 42 1.02 -1.65 11.38
CA ALA A 42 1.65 -2.95 11.15
C ALA A 42 1.06 -3.68 9.93
N ALA A 43 -0.27 -3.61 9.74
CA ALA A 43 -0.92 -4.20 8.58
C ALA A 43 -0.52 -3.50 7.27
N VAL A 44 -0.55 -2.16 7.25
CA VAL A 44 -0.12 -1.36 6.10
C VAL A 44 1.35 -1.61 5.78
N GLY A 45 2.22 -1.69 6.79
CA GLY A 45 3.65 -1.99 6.60
C GLY A 45 3.88 -3.35 5.93
N ARG A 46 3.16 -4.40 6.33
CA ARG A 46 3.23 -5.72 5.66
C ARG A 46 2.80 -5.63 4.20
N LEU A 47 1.72 -4.90 3.90
CA LEU A 47 1.25 -4.71 2.53
C LEU A 47 2.27 -3.92 1.69
N ALA A 48 2.84 -2.85 2.25
CA ALA A 48 3.87 -2.06 1.59
C ALA A 48 5.11 -2.91 1.27
N SER A 49 5.53 -3.79 2.19
CA SER A 49 6.63 -4.73 1.93
C SER A 49 6.33 -5.69 0.79
N ILE A 50 5.10 -6.18 0.67
CA ILE A 50 4.68 -7.05 -0.45
C ILE A 50 4.74 -6.26 -1.77
N VAL A 51 4.22 -5.03 -1.78
CA VAL A 51 4.18 -4.17 -2.98
C VAL A 51 5.59 -3.71 -3.40
N ALA A 52 6.49 -3.50 -2.44
CA ALA A 52 7.87 -3.10 -2.70
C ALA A 52 8.72 -4.24 -3.28
N GLN A 53 8.26 -5.49 -3.22
CA GLN A 53 8.96 -6.58 -3.90
C GLN A 53 8.80 -6.41 -5.41
N PRO A 54 9.91 -6.29 -6.17
CA PRO A 54 9.83 -6.32 -7.62
C PRO A 54 9.17 -7.64 -8.01
N CYS A 55 8.14 -7.56 -8.85
CA CYS A 55 7.40 -8.72 -9.34
C CYS A 55 8.39 -9.83 -9.75
N LEU A 56 8.33 -10.99 -9.08
CA LEU A 56 9.20 -12.13 -9.35
C LEU A 56 8.99 -12.77 -10.75
N ASP A 57 8.17 -12.16 -11.60
CA ASP A 57 8.03 -12.58 -13.01
C ASP A 57 9.25 -12.23 -13.87
N GLN A 58 10.19 -11.39 -13.40
CA GLN A 58 11.46 -11.17 -14.13
C GLN A 58 12.54 -12.23 -13.85
N ALA A 59 12.34 -13.14 -12.90
CA ALA A 59 13.32 -14.18 -12.58
C ALA A 59 13.28 -15.40 -13.52
N LEU A 60 12.28 -15.52 -14.40
CA LEU A 60 12.18 -16.64 -15.36
C LEU A 60 12.68 -16.30 -16.78
N ASN A 61 12.99 -15.04 -17.09
CA ASN A 61 13.53 -14.65 -18.41
C ASN A 61 15.06 -14.44 -18.42
N GLY A 62 15.75 -14.73 -17.32
CA GLY A 62 17.20 -14.54 -17.17
C GLY A 62 18.10 -15.74 -17.48
N THR A 63 17.54 -16.90 -17.89
CA THR A 63 18.33 -18.12 -18.16
C THR A 63 18.05 -18.69 -19.55
N ARG A 64 18.26 -17.88 -20.59
CA ARG A 64 18.47 -18.40 -21.94
C ARG A 64 19.94 -18.75 -22.12
N SER A 65 20.34 -19.98 -21.83
CA SER A 65 21.44 -20.61 -22.58
C SER A 65 21.44 -22.14 -22.49
N LYS A 66 21.24 -22.74 -23.68
CA LYS A 66 21.53 -24.12 -24.08
C LYS A 66 20.71 -25.25 -23.43
N LEU A 67 19.61 -25.61 -24.07
CA LEU A 67 19.39 -27.02 -24.44
C LEU A 67 18.32 -27.16 -25.54
N SER A 68 18.80 -27.72 -26.66
CA SER A 68 18.10 -28.44 -27.73
C SER A 68 17.07 -27.69 -28.59
N GLU A 69 17.50 -27.43 -29.82
CA GLU A 69 16.68 -27.58 -31.02
C GLU A 69 15.88 -28.89 -30.99
N VAL A 70 14.64 -28.85 -31.46
CA VAL A 70 14.10 -29.56 -32.65
C VAL A 70 12.57 -29.48 -32.54
N CYS A 71 11.93 -28.79 -33.48
CA CYS A 71 10.49 -28.92 -33.71
C CYS A 71 10.26 -30.02 -34.74
N HIS A 72 9.51 -31.06 -34.36
CA HIS A 72 8.80 -31.97 -35.25
C HIS A 72 7.35 -32.09 -34.78
#